data_AF-A0A8X7VZJ4-F1
#
_entry.id   AF-A0A8X7VZJ4-F1
#
_cell.length_a   1.000
_cell.length_b   1.000
_cell.length_c   1.000
_cell.angle_alpha   90.00
_cell.angle_beta   90.00
_cell.angle_gamma   90.00
#
_symmetry.space_group_name_H-M   'P 1'
#
loop_
_entity.id
_entity.type
_entity.pdbx_description
1 polymer ?
#
loop_
_entity_poly.entity_id
_entity_poly.type
_entity_poly.pdbx_seq_one_letter_code
_entity_poly.pdbx_strand_id
1 'polypeptide(L)'
;MGEFGEGELVEVRLKEDGYFGSFFEAKVLSKLPHGPFYEVEYRNLLENWPSRSENPQPLVEIIPADEIRPMPPTLPQPSTFSFREKVDAFDMDAWWYGEIYGQDGDTYYVHFPTTNQLCEYPIESLRKHLELVNGQWVPSAMSTRRR
;
A
#
# COMPACT_ATOMS: atom_id res chain seq x y z
N MET A 1 2.52 -12.27 14.26
CA MET A 1 2.80 -12.34 12.81
C MET A 1 4.08 -13.15 12.66
N GLY A 2 4.18 -14.01 11.64
CA GLY A 2 5.39 -14.79 11.39
C GLY A 2 6.57 -13.89 10.97
N GLU A 3 7.77 -14.46 10.94
CA GLU A 3 8.94 -13.77 10.37
C GLU A 3 8.84 -13.80 8.83
N PHE A 4 9.29 -12.73 8.18
CA PHE A 4 9.32 -12.67 6.71
C PHE A 4 10.60 -13.30 6.18
N GLY A 5 10.49 -14.11 5.13
CA GLY A 5 11.63 -14.76 4.48
C GLY A 5 12.33 -13.85 3.47
N GLU A 6 13.60 -14.15 3.18
CA GLU A 6 14.29 -13.57 2.02
C GLU A 6 13.53 -13.89 0.72
N GLY A 7 13.34 -12.88 -0.12
CA GLY A 7 12.57 -12.95 -1.36
C GLY A 7 11.05 -12.82 -1.18
N GLU A 8 10.54 -12.74 0.05
CA GLU A 8 9.11 -12.57 0.30
C GLU A 8 8.64 -11.17 -0.10
N LEU A 9 7.48 -11.11 -0.77
CA LEU A 9 6.84 -9.84 -1.12
C LEU A 9 6.01 -9.33 0.05
N VAL A 10 6.14 -8.05 0.34
CA VAL A 10 5.52 -7.38 1.48
C VAL A 10 5.03 -5.99 1.08
N GLU A 11 4.16 -5.42 1.90
CA GLU A 11 3.85 -3.99 1.86
C GLU A 11 4.46 -3.28 3.07
N VAL A 12 5.14 -2.16 2.81
CA VAL A 12 5.76 -1.30 3.81
C VAL A 12 4.89 -0.08 4.03
N ARG A 13 4.55 0.19 5.30
CA ARG A 13 3.82 1.39 5.72
C ARG A 13 4.79 2.43 6.24
N LEU A 14 5.07 3.46 5.45
CA LEU A 14 5.88 4.58 5.90
C LEU A 14 5.09 5.45 6.89
N LYS A 15 5.74 5.81 7.99
CA LYS A 15 5.18 6.70 9.03
C LYS A 15 5.64 8.15 8.89
N GLU A 16 6.47 8.45 7.90
CA GLU A 16 7.01 9.79 7.65
C GLU A 16 5.92 10.77 7.20
N ASP A 17 6.11 12.05 7.54
CA ASP A 17 5.19 13.12 7.16
C ASP A 17 5.09 13.22 5.63
N GLY A 18 3.86 13.12 5.11
CA GLY A 18 3.58 13.10 3.68
C GLY A 18 3.34 11.69 3.11
N TYR A 19 3.76 10.63 3.80
CA TYR A 19 3.51 9.23 3.41
C TYR A 19 2.53 8.51 4.35
N PHE A 20 1.97 9.24 5.31
CA PHE A 20 1.08 8.65 6.30
C PHE A 20 -0.16 8.01 5.65
N GLY A 21 -0.28 6.69 5.85
CA GLY A 21 -1.40 5.90 5.33
C GLY A 21 -1.18 5.29 3.95
N SER A 22 0.02 5.41 3.39
CA SER A 22 0.41 4.73 2.17
C SER A 22 1.10 3.38 2.44
N PHE A 23 0.97 2.47 1.49
CA PHE A 23 1.60 1.15 1.51
C PHE A 23 2.39 0.93 0.23
N PHE A 24 3.71 0.78 0.36
CA PHE A 24 4.63 0.57 -0.74
C PHE A 24 4.93 -0.92 -0.91
N GLU A 25 4.90 -1.40 -2.15
CA GLU A 25 5.30 -2.77 -2.44
C GLU A 25 6.82 -2.91 -2.35
N ALA A 26 7.29 -3.93 -1.63
CA ALA A 26 8.69 -4.22 -1.45
C ALA A 26 8.97 -5.72 -1.40
N LYS A 27 10.24 -6.09 -1.61
CA LYS A 27 10.77 -7.44 -1.48
C LYS A 27 11.73 -7.48 -0.28
N VAL A 28 11.57 -8.45 0.59
CA VAL A 28 12.51 -8.66 1.71
C VAL A 28 13.84 -9.17 1.16
N LEU A 29 14.93 -8.49 1.46
CA LEU A 29 16.28 -8.93 1.13
C LEU A 29 16.88 -9.74 2.28
N SER A 30 16.77 -9.25 3.51
CA SER A 30 17.32 -9.95 4.67
C SER A 30 16.68 -9.49 5.97
N LYS A 31 16.75 -10.34 7.00
CA LYS A 31 16.46 -9.94 8.38
C LYS A 31 17.77 -9.56 9.08
N LEU A 32 17.80 -8.42 9.76
CA LEU A 32 19.00 -8.00 10.48
C LEU A 32 19.23 -8.85 11.75
N PRO A 33 20.49 -9.20 12.08
CA PRO A 33 20.82 -10.07 13.21
C PRO A 33 20.55 -9.44 14.58
N HIS A 34 20.41 -8.11 14.66
CA HIS A 34 20.35 -7.35 15.91
C HIS A 34 19.06 -6.55 16.10
N GLY A 35 17.91 -7.12 15.73
CA GLY A 35 16.61 -6.55 16.09
C GLY A 35 15.47 -6.99 15.18
N PRO A 36 14.27 -6.45 15.40
CA PRO A 36 13.11 -6.69 14.56
C PRO A 36 13.16 -5.77 13.33
N PHE A 37 14.24 -5.84 12.56
CA PHE A 37 14.44 -5.01 11.36
C PHE A 37 14.68 -5.88 10.15
N TYR A 38 14.17 -5.43 9.01
CA TYR A 38 14.37 -6.08 7.72
C TYR A 38 14.95 -5.07 6.74
N GLU A 39 15.85 -5.55 5.91
CA GLU A 39 16.29 -4.86 4.71
C GLU A 39 15.30 -5.19 3.60
N VAL A 40 14.72 -4.17 2.98
CA VAL A 40 13.71 -4.31 1.94
C VAL A 40 14.08 -3.51 0.71
N GLU A 41 13.80 -4.07 -0.46
CA GLU A 41 13.95 -3.43 -1.77
C GLU A 41 12.57 -3.03 -2.29
N TYR A 42 12.33 -1.73 -2.46
CA TYR A 42 11.05 -1.26 -2.98
C TYR A 42 10.91 -1.58 -4.47
N ARG A 43 9.69 -1.91 -4.87
CA ARG A 43 9.39 -2.26 -6.26
C ARG A 43 9.39 -1.05 -7.19
N ASN A 44 8.83 0.06 -6.72
CA ASN A 44 8.53 1.24 -7.54
C ASN A 44 9.33 2.49 -7.11
N LEU A 45 9.96 2.49 -5.94
CA LEU A 45 10.82 3.59 -5.49
C LEU A 45 12.25 3.39 -5.98
N LEU A 46 12.88 4.48 -6.43
CA LEU A 46 14.22 4.49 -6.98
C LEU A 46 15.17 5.33 -6.13
N GLU A 47 16.42 4.90 -6.02
CA GLU A 47 17.47 5.71 -5.41
C GLU A 47 17.74 6.99 -6.21
N ASN A 48 18.01 8.08 -5.49
CA ASN A 48 18.54 9.33 -6.04
C ASN A 48 17.65 10.04 -7.08
N TRP A 49 16.32 10.03 -7.00
CA TRP A 49 15.46 10.85 -7.87
C TRP A 49 15.76 12.37 -7.72
N PRO A 50 15.95 13.17 -8.80
CA PRO A 50 15.79 12.88 -10.22
C PRO A 50 17.15 12.71 -10.93
N SER A 51 18.03 11.86 -10.40
CA SER A 51 19.28 11.54 -11.06
C SER A 51 18.96 10.68 -12.27
N ARG A 52 19.04 11.32 -13.45
CA ARG A 52 19.00 10.71 -14.79
C ARG A 52 20.20 9.78 -15.01
N SER A 53 20.42 8.83 -14.11
CA SER A 53 21.33 7.73 -14.37
C SER A 53 20.69 6.83 -15.42
N GLU A 54 21.51 6.29 -16.33
CA GLU A 54 21.03 5.41 -17.39
C GLU A 54 20.47 4.08 -16.84
N ASN A 55 20.72 3.79 -15.56
CA ASN A 55 20.30 2.59 -14.84
C ASN A 55 19.80 2.94 -13.42
N PRO A 56 18.56 3.44 -13.26
CA PRO A 56 17.98 3.71 -11.95
C PRO A 56 17.97 2.43 -11.10
N GLN A 57 18.44 2.53 -9.86
CA GLN A 57 18.45 1.42 -8.91
C GLN A 57 17.23 1.50 -8.00
N PRO A 58 16.59 0.36 -7.64
CA PRO A 58 15.55 0.32 -6.63
C PRO A 58 16.05 0.86 -5.29
N LEU A 59 15.20 1.58 -4.57
CA LEU A 59 15.51 2.04 -3.21
C LEU A 59 15.56 0.84 -2.26
N VAL A 60 16.62 0.76 -1.46
CA VAL A 60 16.78 -0.23 -0.39
C VAL A 60 16.80 0.49 0.96
N GLU A 61 15.98 0.03 1.91
CA GLU A 61 15.89 0.61 3.25
C GLU A 61 15.84 -0.46 4.35
N ILE A 62 16.22 -0.05 5.56
CA ILE A 62 16.07 -0.84 6.78
C ILE A 62 14.80 -0.39 7.49
N ILE A 63 13.80 -1.27 7.51
CA ILE A 63 12.46 -0.98 8.02
C ILE A 63 12.16 -1.85 9.26
N PRO A 64 11.53 -1.30 10.31
CA PRO A 64 11.13 -2.08 11.46
C PRO A 64 9.98 -3.04 11.12
N ALA A 65 9.95 -4.20 11.77
CA ALA A 65 8.97 -5.26 11.51
C ALA A 65 7.51 -4.85 11.72
N ASP A 66 7.24 -3.80 12.51
CA ASP A 66 5.88 -3.27 12.76
C ASP A 66 5.36 -2.38 11.62
N GLU A 67 6.24 -1.99 10.70
CA GLU A 67 5.91 -1.24 9.48
C GLU A 67 5.75 -2.15 8.26
N ILE A 68 6.03 -3.44 8.42
CA ILE A 68 5.91 -4.42 7.34
C ILE A 68 4.65 -5.25 7.56
N ARG A 69 3.88 -5.44 6.50
CA ARG A 69 2.78 -6.40 6.45
C ARG A 69 2.95 -7.35 5.27
N PRO A 70 2.41 -8.58 5.33
CA PRO A 70 2.36 -9.47 4.17
C PRO A 70 1.67 -8.77 2.98
N MET A 71 1.82 -9.31 1.77
CA MET A 71 1.00 -8.85 0.66
C MET A 71 -0.49 -9.14 0.89
N PRO A 72 -1.40 -8.24 0.49
CA PRO A 72 -2.82 -8.54 0.45
C PRO A 72 -3.09 -9.69 -0.53
N PRO A 73 -4.14 -10.51 -0.30
CA PRO A 73 -4.52 -11.57 -1.22
C PRO A 73 -4.86 -10.96 -2.58
N THR A 74 -4.45 -11.64 -3.65
CA THR A 74 -4.85 -11.26 -5.00
C THR A 74 -6.34 -11.51 -5.16
N LEU A 75 -7.12 -10.43 -5.16
CA LEU A 75 -8.55 -10.48 -5.46
C LEU A 75 -8.75 -10.19 -6.94
N PRO A 76 -9.80 -10.76 -7.57
CA PRO A 76 -10.22 -10.35 -8.90
C PRO A 76 -10.46 -8.84 -8.92
N GLN A 77 -10.03 -8.19 -10.00
CA GLN A 77 -10.30 -6.77 -10.18
C GLN A 77 -11.82 -6.54 -10.16
N PRO A 78 -12.31 -5.60 -9.34
CA PRO A 78 -13.73 -5.28 -9.30
C PRO A 78 -14.17 -4.77 -10.67
N SER A 79 -15.37 -5.15 -11.11
CA SER A 79 -15.97 -4.58 -12.33
C SER A 79 -16.57 -3.19 -12.06
N THR A 80 -16.89 -2.88 -10.80
CA THR A 80 -17.36 -1.57 -10.36
C THR A 80 -17.16 -1.39 -8.86
N PHE A 81 -17.24 -0.16 -8.38
CA PHE A 81 -17.29 0.18 -6.96
C PHE A 81 -18.54 0.97 -6.61
N SER A 82 -19.03 0.79 -5.38
CA SER A 82 -20.20 1.49 -4.86
C SER A 82 -19.82 2.82 -4.20
N PHE A 83 -20.77 3.76 -4.10
CA PHE A 83 -20.59 4.98 -3.30
C PHE A 83 -20.22 4.63 -1.85
N ARG A 84 -19.20 5.31 -1.33
CA ARG A 84 -18.52 5.08 -0.04
C ARG A 84 -17.87 3.71 0.14
N GLU A 85 -17.69 2.95 -0.93
CA GLU A 85 -16.85 1.76 -0.86
C GLU A 85 -15.40 2.17 -0.56
N LYS A 86 -14.79 1.47 0.39
CA LYS A 86 -13.40 1.71 0.79
C LYS A 86 -12.45 1.02 -0.20
N VAL A 87 -11.51 1.78 -0.72
CA VAL A 87 -10.55 1.34 -1.74
C VAL A 87 -9.13 1.71 -1.33
N ASP A 88 -8.15 1.04 -1.92
CA ASP A 88 -6.81 1.60 -2.04
C ASP A 88 -6.63 2.09 -3.47
N ALA A 89 -6.18 3.34 -3.63
CA ALA A 89 -5.80 3.92 -4.90
C ALA A 89 -4.28 3.86 -5.08
N PHE A 90 -3.82 3.40 -6.23
CA PHE A 90 -2.41 3.38 -6.57
C PHE A 90 -2.00 4.75 -7.13
N ASP A 91 -1.16 5.46 -6.38
CA ASP A 91 -0.67 6.79 -6.73
C ASP A 91 0.70 7.01 -6.07
N MET A 92 1.57 7.82 -6.67
CA MET A 92 2.91 8.11 -6.11
C MET A 92 3.65 6.85 -5.64
N ASP A 93 3.59 5.79 -6.46
CA ASP A 93 4.25 4.49 -6.23
C ASP A 93 3.76 3.68 -5.01
N ALA A 94 2.63 4.09 -4.42
CA ALA A 94 2.05 3.46 -3.23
C ALA A 94 0.53 3.25 -3.34
N TRP A 95 0.01 2.41 -2.45
CA TRP A 95 -1.42 2.20 -2.24
C TRP A 95 -1.95 3.09 -1.12
N TRP A 96 -2.92 3.95 -1.42
CA TRP A 96 -3.48 4.95 -0.52
C TRP A 96 -4.93 4.66 -0.17
N TYR A 97 -5.26 4.63 1.11
CA TYR A 97 -6.64 4.44 1.57
C TYR A 97 -7.55 5.62 1.15
N GLY A 98 -8.66 5.29 0.49
CA GLY A 98 -9.69 6.24 0.11
C GLY A 98 -11.10 5.64 0.08
N GLU A 99 -12.08 6.50 -0.21
CA GLU A 99 -13.49 6.14 -0.33
C GLU A 99 -14.07 6.64 -1.65
N ILE A 100 -14.89 5.83 -2.32
CA ILE A 100 -15.54 6.25 -3.57
C ILE A 100 -16.61 7.30 -3.31
N TYR A 101 -16.58 8.42 -4.04
CA TYR A 101 -17.56 9.50 -3.96
C TYR A 101 -18.31 9.77 -5.26
N GLY A 102 -17.89 9.13 -6.35
CA GLY A 102 -18.58 9.20 -7.64
C GLY A 102 -17.90 8.36 -8.70
N GLN A 103 -18.51 8.32 -9.88
CA GLN A 103 -17.97 7.68 -11.07
C GLN A 103 -18.45 8.44 -12.32
N ASP A 104 -17.57 8.58 -13.30
CA ASP A 104 -17.89 9.02 -14.66
C ASP A 104 -17.20 8.09 -15.66
N GLY A 105 -17.98 7.28 -16.38
CA GLY A 105 -17.44 6.21 -17.22
C GLY A 105 -16.60 5.21 -16.42
N ASP A 106 -15.33 5.02 -16.78
CA ASP A 106 -14.37 4.15 -16.10
C ASP A 106 -13.51 4.87 -15.06
N THR A 107 -13.76 6.17 -14.85
CA THR A 107 -13.07 7.02 -13.88
C THR A 107 -13.88 7.11 -12.59
N TYR A 108 -13.22 6.93 -11.46
CA TYR A 108 -13.79 7.02 -10.13
C TYR A 108 -13.24 8.22 -9.37
N TYR A 109 -14.12 8.90 -8.64
CA TYR A 109 -13.75 9.98 -7.74
C TYR A 109 -13.49 9.40 -6.35
N VAL A 110 -12.25 9.45 -5.89
CA VAL A 110 -11.81 8.89 -4.60
C VAL A 110 -11.53 10.04 -3.64
N HIS A 111 -12.24 10.04 -2.51
CA HIS A 111 -11.98 10.93 -1.38
C HIS A 111 -10.92 10.32 -0.48
N PHE A 112 -9.91 11.11 -0.13
CA PHE A 112 -8.85 10.74 0.80
C PHE A 112 -9.10 11.39 2.17
N PRO A 113 -9.53 10.62 3.19
CA PRO A 113 -9.88 11.21 4.49
C PRO A 113 -8.70 11.89 5.21
N THR A 114 -7.47 11.45 4.93
CA THR A 114 -6.25 12.01 5.54
C THR A 114 -5.96 13.44 5.05
N THR A 115 -6.14 13.71 3.76
CA THR A 115 -5.83 15.01 3.13
C THR A 115 -7.09 15.83 2.81
N ASN A 116 -8.26 15.23 2.94
CA ASN A 116 -9.56 15.77 2.51
C ASN A 116 -9.60 16.15 1.02
N GLN A 117 -8.81 15.47 0.18
CA GLN A 117 -8.79 15.66 -1.26
C GLN A 117 -9.77 14.72 -1.96
N LEU A 118 -10.25 15.13 -3.12
CA LEU A 118 -11.03 14.31 -4.05
C LEU A 118 -10.25 14.24 -5.36
N CYS A 119 -9.82 13.04 -5.75
CA CYS A 119 -9.01 12.82 -6.94
C CYS A 119 -9.66 11.78 -7.85
N GLU A 120 -9.28 11.78 -9.12
CA GLU A 120 -9.81 10.91 -10.15
C GLU A 120 -8.83 9.77 -10.44
N TYR A 121 -9.33 8.52 -10.47
CA TYR A 121 -8.53 7.35 -10.80
C TYR A 121 -9.30 6.41 -11.73
N PRO A 122 -8.63 5.76 -12.71
CA PRO A 122 -9.25 4.70 -13.48
C PRO A 122 -9.43 3.46 -12.59
N ILE A 123 -10.39 2.60 -12.93
CA ILE A 123 -10.68 1.36 -12.17
C ILE A 123 -9.45 0.46 -11.98
N GLU A 124 -8.51 0.51 -12.93
CA GLU A 124 -7.30 -0.29 -12.92
C GLU A 124 -6.28 0.13 -11.85
N SER A 125 -6.34 1.39 -11.41
CA SER A 125 -5.54 1.92 -10.31
C SER A 125 -6.20 1.70 -8.95
N LEU A 126 -7.34 1.02 -8.89
CA LEU A 126 -8.09 0.81 -7.65
C LEU A 126 -8.15 -0.67 -7.28
N ARG A 127 -8.05 -0.93 -5.97
CA ARG A 127 -8.37 -2.24 -5.39
C ARG A 127 -9.25 -2.08 -4.16
N LYS A 128 -9.93 -3.16 -3.75
CA LYS A 128 -10.71 -3.16 -2.51
C LYS A 128 -9.81 -3.00 -1.31
N HIS A 129 -10.15 -2.09 -0.41
CA HIS A 129 -9.40 -1.93 0.84
C HIS A 129 -9.60 -3.14 1.74
N LEU A 130 -8.48 -3.74 2.17
CA LEU A 130 -8.44 -4.80 3.15
C LEU A 130 -7.69 -4.32 4.39
N GLU A 131 -8.23 -4.66 5.56
CA GLU A 131 -7.55 -4.44 6.83
C GLU A 131 -6.86 -5.72 7.28
N LEU A 132 -5.67 -5.60 7.86
CA LEU A 132 -4.97 -6.73 8.45
C LEU A 132 -5.26 -6.77 9.96
N VAL A 133 -6.16 -7.65 10.38
CA VAL A 133 -6.60 -7.78 11.78
C VAL A 133 -6.15 -9.12 12.32
N ASN A 134 -5.37 -9.12 13.40
CA ASN A 134 -4.83 -10.33 14.02
C ASN A 134 -4.09 -11.26 13.04
N GLY A 135 -3.41 -10.68 12.03
CA GLY A 135 -2.70 -11.44 11.00
C GLY A 135 -3.59 -12.03 9.90
N GLN A 136 -4.88 -11.68 9.86
CA GLN A 136 -5.81 -12.09 8.81
C GLN A 136 -6.32 -10.88 8.03
N TRP A 137 -6.36 -11.02 6.72
CA TRP A 137 -6.94 -10.03 5.83
C TRP A 137 -8.46 -10.07 5.92
N VAL A 138 -9.07 -8.95 6.29
CA VAL A 138 -10.52 -8.80 6.38
C VAL A 138 -11.00 -7.69 5.46
N PRO A 139 -12.12 -7.89 4.74
CA PRO A 139 -12.76 -6.80 4.02
C PRO A 139 -13.18 -5.70 4.97
N SER A 140 -13.02 -4.45 4.54
CA SER A 140 -13.35 -3.29 5.38
C SER A 140 -14.84 -3.13 5.71
N ALA A 141 -15.72 -3.83 4.98
CA ALA A 141 -17.14 -3.96 5.30
C ALA A 141 -17.39 -4.86 6.53
N MET A 142 -16.44 -5.74 6.85
CA MET A 142 -16.49 -6.67 7.99
C MET A 142 -15.63 -6.20 9.18
N SER A 143 -14.77 -5.20 8.99
CA SER A 143 -14.04 -4.55 10.09
C SER A 143 -14.98 -3.67 10.92
N THR A 144 -15.80 -4.30 11.75
CA THR A 144 -16.56 -3.56 12.76
C THR A 144 -15.56 -3.08 13.81
N ARG A 145 -15.15 -1.81 13.71
CA ARG A 145 -14.42 -1.12 14.78
C ARG A 145 -15.37 -0.99 15.98
N ARG A 146 -15.48 -2.04 16.81
CA ARG A 146 -16.02 -1.87 18.17
C ARG A 146 -15.00 -0.98 18.89
N ARG A 147 -15.36 0.29 19.01
CA ARG A 147 -14.68 1.27 19.85
C ARG A 147 -14.65 0.79 21.29
#